data_AF-A0A838P435-F1
#
_entry.id   AF-A0A838P435-F1
#
_cell.length_a   1.000
_cell.length_b   1.000
_cell.length_c   1.000
_cell.angle_alpha   90.00
_cell.angle_beta   90.00
_cell.angle_gamma   90.00
#
_symmetry.space_group_name_H-M   'P 1'
#
loop_
_entity.id
_entity.type
_entity.pdbx_description
1 polymer ?
#
loop_
_entity_poly.entity_id
_entity_poly.type
_entity_poly.pdbx_seq_one_letter_code
_entity_poly.pdbx_strand_id
1 'polypeptide(L)'
;MRVPQFARLSAALLALASTTLLGCGRDSTAPDAPFDAGGTNADVEAVAASFEAPAMESYAAMSAEIGAAVGGSAAAAVRSHPTAAIAGGKPGALRYAASLGRNYEAGRVRPSFSAAPIPAEYAGTTFAYDVATGGYVASDLTGAPESGVRFLLYAVNPVSGVPDEPLSQVGHADITASETSTTSNVRVVVVSGGETYLDYAVDATESSSAVTVAVTGFATNGSDRANFDLDNRVTGSLASLDVVVDYLLTVPTRGNFRIEMEAGTEDIFSQSPTTTLGLTARGEHGTVGINGSM
;
A
#
# COMPACT_ATOMS: atom_id res chain seq x y z
N MET A 1 -22.97 -7.27 34.31
CA MET A 1 -21.67 -6.65 34.60
C MET A 1 -20.56 -7.68 34.49
N ARG A 2 -19.88 -7.74 33.34
CA ARG A 2 -18.56 -8.33 33.15
C ARG A 2 -17.89 -7.57 32.01
N VAL A 3 -16.78 -6.93 32.33
CA VAL A 3 -15.89 -6.20 31.41
C VAL A 3 -14.98 -7.23 30.74
N PRO A 4 -14.78 -7.23 29.41
CA PRO A 4 -13.59 -7.83 28.82
C PRO A 4 -12.57 -6.74 28.46
N GLN A 5 -11.36 -6.95 28.98
CA GLN A 5 -10.15 -6.20 28.72
C GLN A 5 -9.74 -6.39 27.24
N PHE A 6 -9.73 -5.30 26.46
CA PHE A 6 -8.97 -5.22 25.22
C PHE A 6 -7.73 -4.37 25.50
N ALA A 7 -6.63 -5.04 25.82
CA ALA A 7 -5.31 -4.43 25.92
C ALA A 7 -4.39 -5.10 24.90
N ARG A 8 -4.07 -4.32 23.86
CA ARG A 8 -2.76 -4.24 23.16
C ARG A 8 -1.95 -5.55 23.10
N LEU A 9 -1.91 -6.16 21.93
CA LEU A 9 -0.85 -7.08 21.51
C LEU A 9 -0.10 -6.45 20.34
N SER A 10 0.59 -5.35 20.66
CA SER A 10 1.72 -4.83 19.89
C SER A 10 3.00 -5.55 20.35
N ALA A 11 3.95 -5.71 19.44
CA ALA A 11 5.29 -6.27 19.62
C ALA A 11 5.39 -7.81 19.80
N ALA A 12 5.61 -8.53 18.70
CA ALA A 12 6.34 -9.82 18.71
C ALA A 12 6.72 -10.27 17.29
N LEU A 13 7.79 -9.71 16.72
CA LEU A 13 8.69 -10.43 15.79
C LEU A 13 10.04 -9.69 15.71
N LEU A 14 10.67 -9.51 16.86
CA LEU A 14 12.09 -9.14 16.98
C LEU A 14 12.63 -9.75 18.28
N ALA A 15 12.73 -11.08 18.29
CA ALA A 15 13.54 -11.81 19.24
C ALA A 15 14.07 -13.09 18.61
N LEU A 16 15.39 -13.26 18.73
CA LEU A 16 16.24 -14.41 18.34
C LEU A 16 16.77 -14.46 16.90
N ALA A 17 17.83 -13.68 16.68
CA ALA A 17 19.11 -14.27 16.26
C ALA A 17 20.25 -13.46 16.88
N SER A 18 20.81 -13.97 17.97
CA SER A 18 22.13 -13.59 18.46
C SER A 18 23.17 -14.03 17.43
N THR A 19 23.61 -13.12 16.56
CA THR A 19 24.76 -13.33 15.69
C THR A 19 25.93 -12.49 16.17
N THR A 20 27.05 -13.17 16.28
CA THR A 20 28.35 -12.71 16.73
C THR A 20 28.81 -11.43 16.03
N LEU A 21 29.20 -10.43 16.82
CA LEU A 21 30.00 -9.29 16.39
C LEU A 21 31.36 -9.79 15.86
N LEU A 22 31.43 -10.10 14.57
CA LEU A 22 32.67 -10.02 13.80
C LEU A 22 32.56 -8.80 12.90
N GLY A 23 32.91 -7.64 13.46
CA GLY A 23 33.17 -6.45 12.67
C GLY A 23 34.45 -6.64 11.87
N CYS A 24 34.30 -6.81 10.56
CA CYS A 24 35.40 -6.68 9.60
C CYS A 24 34.87 -6.03 8.31
N GLY A 25 35.12 -4.72 8.20
CA GLY A 25 34.82 -3.90 7.02
C GLY A 25 34.63 -2.45 7.46
N ARG A 26 35.71 -1.69 7.53
CA ARG A 26 35.65 -0.23 7.78
C ARG A 26 35.13 0.46 6.52
N ASP A 27 33.82 0.49 6.34
CA ASP A 27 33.18 1.46 5.46
C ASP A 27 32.78 2.70 6.27
N SER A 28 33.19 3.86 5.82
CA SER A 28 33.04 5.16 6.48
C SER A 28 31.60 5.72 6.44
N THR A 29 30.60 4.86 6.58
CA THR A 29 29.16 5.24 6.65
C THR A 29 28.47 4.66 7.89
N ALA A 30 29.24 4.13 8.84
CA ALA A 30 28.73 3.69 10.13
C ALA A 30 28.33 4.91 10.99
N PRO A 31 27.17 4.90 11.65
CA PRO A 31 26.79 5.95 12.61
C PRO A 31 27.82 6.06 13.74
N ASP A 32 28.21 7.27 14.11
CA ASP A 32 29.17 7.54 15.20
C ASP A 32 28.61 7.20 16.61
N ALA A 33 27.32 6.92 16.72
CA ALA A 33 26.63 6.59 17.96
C ALA A 33 26.33 5.08 18.09
N PRO A 34 26.32 4.52 19.32
CA PRO A 34 25.87 3.14 19.53
C PRO A 34 24.42 2.98 19.07
N PHE A 35 24.11 1.80 18.52
CA PHE A 35 22.75 1.46 18.09
C PHE A 35 21.73 1.73 19.20
N ASP A 36 20.71 2.53 18.87
CA ASP A 36 19.60 2.88 19.74
C ASP A 36 18.34 2.12 19.30
N ALA A 37 18.10 0.98 19.96
CA ALA A 37 16.93 0.15 19.71
C ALA A 37 15.61 0.87 20.06
N GLY A 38 15.63 1.76 21.06
CA GLY A 38 14.45 2.50 21.49
C GLY A 38 14.02 3.51 20.44
N GLY A 39 14.97 4.31 19.95
CA GLY A 39 14.73 5.25 18.86
C GLY A 39 14.33 4.56 17.55
N THR A 40 15.02 3.48 17.18
CA THR A 40 14.66 2.70 15.97
C THR A 40 13.22 2.15 16.05
N ASN A 41 12.78 1.65 17.21
CA ASN A 41 11.40 1.20 17.38
C ASN A 41 10.41 2.36 17.28
N ALA A 42 10.72 3.53 17.86
CA ALA A 42 9.87 4.71 17.76
C ALA A 42 9.74 5.21 16.31
N ASP A 43 10.79 5.11 15.51
CA ASP A 43 10.74 5.43 14.08
C ASP A 43 9.86 4.45 13.30
N VAL A 44 9.97 3.14 13.57
CA VAL A 44 9.10 2.11 12.96
C VAL A 44 7.64 2.31 13.37
N GLU A 45 7.38 2.66 14.63
CA GLU A 45 6.02 3.00 15.08
C GLU A 45 5.50 4.26 14.38
N ALA A 46 6.35 5.26 14.12
CA ALA A 46 5.98 6.45 13.36
C ALA A 46 5.61 6.13 11.90
N VAL A 47 6.32 5.17 11.28
CA VAL A 47 5.92 4.63 9.97
C VAL A 47 4.49 4.13 10.03
N ALA A 48 4.18 3.21 10.95
CA ALA A 48 2.84 2.64 11.07
C ALA A 48 1.78 3.72 11.35
N ALA A 49 2.08 4.63 12.29
CA ALA A 49 1.20 5.72 12.67
C ALA A 49 0.91 6.67 11.52
N SER A 50 1.81 6.86 10.56
CA SER A 50 1.58 7.71 9.39
C SER A 50 0.45 7.21 8.48
N PHE A 51 0.03 5.95 8.64
CA PHE A 51 -1.09 5.29 7.96
C PHE A 51 -2.37 5.27 8.82
N GLU A 52 -2.32 5.79 10.05
CA GLU A 52 -3.43 5.83 11.00
C GLU A 52 -4.10 7.21 10.95
N ALA A 53 -5.06 7.38 10.04
CA ALA A 53 -5.92 8.55 9.99
C ALA A 53 -7.39 8.12 9.79
N PRO A 54 -8.38 8.81 10.40
CA PRO A 54 -9.79 8.48 10.21
C PRO A 54 -10.22 8.47 8.73
N ALA A 55 -9.64 9.35 7.92
CA ALA A 55 -9.87 9.39 6.48
C ALA A 55 -9.36 8.14 5.76
N MET A 56 -8.27 7.52 6.24
CA MET A 56 -7.72 6.28 5.68
C MET A 56 -8.55 5.06 6.06
N GLU A 57 -9.11 5.02 7.28
CA GLU A 57 -10.05 3.96 7.68
C GLU A 57 -11.31 3.99 6.81
N SER A 58 -11.88 5.18 6.62
CA SER A 58 -13.04 5.37 5.74
C SER A 58 -12.72 5.02 4.29
N TYR A 59 -11.54 5.41 3.79
CA TYR A 59 -11.08 5.04 2.47
C TYR A 59 -10.92 3.53 2.30
N ALA A 60 -10.40 2.81 3.31
CA ALA A 60 -10.25 1.36 3.27
C ALA A 60 -11.61 0.63 3.25
N ALA A 61 -12.63 1.17 3.91
CA ALA A 61 -14.00 0.65 3.79
C ALA A 61 -14.57 0.89 2.39
N MET A 62 -14.43 2.12 1.88
CA MET A 62 -14.91 2.49 0.55
C MET A 62 -14.23 1.69 -0.57
N SER A 63 -12.93 1.45 -0.48
CA SER A 63 -12.13 0.74 -1.49
C SER A 63 -12.65 -0.68 -1.79
N ALA A 64 -13.32 -1.31 -0.82
CA ALA A 64 -13.95 -2.62 -0.99
C ALA A 64 -15.16 -2.60 -1.93
N GLU A 65 -15.84 -1.45 -2.06
CA GLU A 65 -17.16 -1.31 -2.70
C GLU A 65 -17.15 -0.56 -4.05
N ILE A 66 -15.99 -0.07 -4.50
CA ILE A 66 -15.84 0.79 -5.69
C ILE A 66 -16.22 0.17 -7.04
N GLY A 67 -16.46 -1.15 -7.08
CA GLY A 67 -16.44 -1.95 -8.31
C GLY A 67 -17.47 -1.56 -9.37
N ALA A 68 -18.47 -0.75 -9.01
CA ALA A 68 -19.44 -0.20 -9.95
C ALA A 68 -18.93 1.03 -10.73
N ALA A 69 -18.04 1.84 -10.16
CA ALA A 69 -17.60 3.10 -10.77
C ALA A 69 -16.21 3.02 -11.44
N VAL A 70 -15.38 2.06 -11.01
CA VAL A 70 -14.04 1.85 -11.56
C VAL A 70 -13.85 0.38 -11.92
N GLY A 71 -13.22 0.12 -13.06
CA GLY A 71 -12.95 -1.23 -13.57
C GLY A 71 -11.46 -1.51 -13.72
N GLY A 72 -11.13 -2.73 -14.14
CA GLY A 72 -9.77 -3.11 -14.57
C GLY A 72 -8.67 -2.77 -13.56
N SER A 73 -7.59 -2.16 -14.06
CA SER A 73 -6.45 -1.73 -13.25
C SER A 73 -6.78 -0.62 -12.26
N ALA A 74 -7.75 0.26 -12.55
CA ALA A 74 -8.20 1.28 -11.59
C ALA A 74 -8.82 0.65 -10.33
N ALA A 75 -9.67 -0.37 -10.50
CA ALA A 75 -10.21 -1.11 -9.36
C ALA A 75 -9.12 -1.86 -8.58
N ALA A 76 -8.13 -2.42 -9.28
CA ALA A 76 -6.99 -3.09 -8.65
C ALA A 76 -6.12 -2.10 -7.85
N ALA A 77 -5.79 -0.95 -8.42
CA ALA A 77 -4.97 0.10 -7.81
C ALA A 77 -5.58 0.67 -6.53
N VAL A 78 -6.90 0.86 -6.52
CA VAL A 78 -7.63 1.35 -5.33
C VAL A 78 -7.70 0.26 -4.25
N ARG A 79 -7.80 -1.03 -4.62
CA ARG A 79 -7.81 -2.15 -3.66
C ARG A 79 -6.41 -2.52 -3.14
N SER A 80 -5.36 -2.25 -3.91
CA SER A 80 -3.97 -2.49 -3.54
C SER A 80 -3.36 -1.32 -2.76
N HIS A 81 -4.19 -0.58 -2.03
CA HIS A 81 -3.76 0.64 -1.36
C HIS A 81 -2.63 0.36 -0.34
N PRO A 82 -1.63 1.26 -0.20
CA PRO A 82 -0.45 1.06 0.64
C PRO A 82 -0.77 0.75 2.11
N THR A 83 -1.86 1.30 2.63
CA THR A 83 -2.37 1.00 3.98
C THR A 83 -2.68 -0.50 4.18
N ALA A 84 -3.09 -1.24 3.15
CA ALA A 84 -3.33 -2.69 3.27
C ALA A 84 -2.02 -3.50 3.42
N ALA A 85 -0.94 -3.05 2.78
CA ALA A 85 0.36 -3.69 2.87
C ALA A 85 1.10 -3.34 4.17
N ILE A 86 0.94 -2.11 4.67
CA ILE A 86 1.74 -1.56 5.77
C ILE A 86 1.00 -1.63 7.12
N ALA A 87 -0.28 -1.26 7.18
CA ALA A 87 -1.04 -1.20 8.44
C ALA A 87 -1.48 -2.59 8.96
N GLY A 88 -1.52 -3.61 8.10
CA GLY A 88 -1.97 -4.95 8.48
C GLY A 88 -0.92 -5.81 9.19
N GLY A 89 0.30 -5.29 9.42
CA GLY A 89 1.43 -6.09 9.91
C GLY A 89 1.66 -7.35 9.08
N LYS A 90 2.12 -8.44 9.73
CA LYS A 90 2.37 -9.73 9.06
C LYS A 90 1.16 -10.27 8.25
N PRO A 91 -0.10 -10.19 8.74
CA PRO A 91 -1.28 -10.53 7.94
C PRO A 91 -1.50 -9.67 6.69
N GLY A 92 -1.22 -8.36 6.77
CA GLY A 92 -1.35 -7.43 5.63
C GLY A 92 -0.34 -7.73 4.52
N ALA A 93 0.93 -7.86 4.88
CA ALA A 93 2.00 -8.25 3.96
C ALA A 93 1.76 -9.64 3.34
N LEU A 94 1.29 -10.62 4.13
CA LEU A 94 0.93 -11.94 3.62
C LEU A 94 -0.31 -11.90 2.72
N ARG A 95 -1.29 -11.02 2.98
CA ARG A 95 -2.45 -10.84 2.08
C ARG A 95 -2.05 -10.16 0.78
N TYR A 96 -1.14 -9.19 0.83
CA TYR A 96 -0.56 -8.55 -0.35
C TYR A 96 0.23 -9.56 -1.19
N ALA A 97 1.20 -10.26 -0.58
CA ALA A 97 1.95 -11.33 -1.22
C ALA A 97 1.05 -12.47 -1.74
N ALA A 98 0.04 -12.89 -0.98
CA ALA A 98 -0.94 -13.89 -1.42
C ALA A 98 -1.89 -13.34 -2.50
N SER A 99 -2.11 -12.03 -2.59
CA SER A 99 -2.87 -11.43 -3.70
C SER A 99 -2.06 -11.46 -4.99
N LEU A 100 -0.76 -11.15 -4.92
CA LEU A 100 0.18 -11.34 -6.02
C LEU A 100 0.24 -12.83 -6.42
N GLY A 101 0.38 -13.73 -5.45
CA GLY A 101 0.40 -15.19 -5.67
C GLY A 101 -0.91 -15.77 -6.22
N ARG A 102 -2.09 -15.28 -5.80
CA ARG A 102 -3.39 -15.74 -6.34
C ARG A 102 -3.64 -15.25 -7.76
N ASN A 103 -3.23 -14.02 -8.07
CA ASN A 103 -3.27 -13.50 -9.44
C ASN A 103 -2.29 -14.27 -10.35
N TYR A 104 -1.22 -14.81 -9.75
CA TYR A 104 -0.22 -15.66 -10.39
C TYR A 104 -0.70 -17.09 -10.67
N GLU A 105 -1.19 -17.84 -9.67
CA GLU A 105 -1.68 -19.23 -9.83
C GLU A 105 -2.84 -19.36 -10.84
N ALA A 106 -3.60 -18.29 -11.05
CA ALA A 106 -4.69 -18.29 -12.02
C ALA A 106 -4.23 -18.15 -13.49
N GLY A 107 -2.93 -18.01 -13.78
CA GLY A 107 -2.43 -17.72 -15.13
C GLY A 107 -2.85 -16.33 -15.64
N ARG A 108 -3.23 -15.44 -14.73
CA ARG A 108 -3.82 -14.11 -14.99
C ARG A 108 -2.81 -12.96 -14.80
N VAL A 109 -1.52 -13.21 -15.00
CA VAL A 109 -0.45 -12.19 -14.90
C VAL A 109 -0.43 -11.26 -16.12
N ARG A 110 -1.59 -10.99 -16.69
CA ARG A 110 -1.77 -9.88 -17.62
C ARG A 110 -2.71 -8.90 -16.94
N PRO A 111 -2.22 -7.72 -16.51
CA PRO A 111 -3.11 -6.65 -16.14
C PRO A 111 -4.10 -6.43 -17.30
N SER A 112 -5.40 -6.48 -16.99
CA SER A 112 -6.43 -6.18 -17.97
C SER A 112 -6.55 -4.67 -18.07
N PHE A 113 -5.83 -4.09 -19.03
CA PHE A 113 -5.97 -2.68 -19.36
C PHE A 113 -7.28 -2.46 -20.12
N SER A 114 -8.10 -1.55 -19.61
CA SER A 114 -9.31 -1.09 -20.27
C SER A 114 -9.01 0.25 -20.93
N ALA A 115 -9.40 0.45 -22.19
CA ALA A 115 -9.34 1.79 -22.79
C ALA A 115 -10.23 2.82 -22.06
N ALA A 116 -11.15 2.35 -21.18
CA ALA A 116 -11.99 3.16 -20.32
C ALA A 116 -11.94 2.59 -18.88
N PRO A 117 -10.94 2.95 -18.06
CA PRO A 117 -10.86 2.50 -16.67
C PRO A 117 -11.99 3.04 -15.80
N ILE A 118 -12.46 4.23 -16.18
CA ILE A 118 -13.63 4.91 -15.64
C ILE A 118 -14.61 5.04 -16.82
N PRO A 119 -15.80 4.42 -16.74
CA PRO A 119 -16.85 4.61 -17.74
C PRO A 119 -17.17 6.09 -17.96
N ALA A 120 -17.43 6.49 -19.20
CA ALA A 120 -17.62 7.90 -19.57
C ALA A 120 -18.84 8.52 -18.85
N GLU A 121 -19.85 7.70 -18.54
CA GLU A 121 -21.02 8.09 -17.75
C GLU A 121 -20.70 8.45 -16.29
N TYR A 122 -19.53 8.04 -15.77
CA TYR A 122 -19.10 8.32 -14.41
C TYR A 122 -18.02 9.40 -14.32
N ALA A 123 -17.43 9.83 -15.44
CA ALA A 123 -16.47 10.92 -15.45
C ALA A 123 -17.07 12.20 -14.86
N GLY A 124 -16.39 12.83 -13.90
CA GLY A 124 -16.88 14.00 -13.18
C GLY A 124 -18.00 13.71 -12.16
N THR A 125 -18.25 12.45 -11.83
CA THR A 125 -19.33 12.06 -10.91
C THR A 125 -18.84 11.91 -9.47
N THR A 126 -19.62 12.44 -8.53
CA THR A 126 -19.46 12.19 -7.10
C THR A 126 -20.38 11.06 -6.65
N PHE A 127 -19.80 10.05 -6.00
CA PHE A 127 -20.51 8.93 -5.38
C PHE A 127 -20.67 9.17 -3.88
N ALA A 128 -21.89 9.00 -3.39
CA ALA A 128 -22.24 9.08 -1.97
C ALA A 128 -22.72 7.70 -1.49
N TYR A 129 -22.50 7.39 -0.21
CA TYR A 129 -22.99 6.16 0.37
C TYR A 129 -24.50 6.26 0.60
N ASP A 130 -25.24 5.29 0.08
CA ASP A 130 -26.67 5.16 0.29
C ASP A 130 -26.94 4.00 1.25
N VAL A 131 -27.47 4.35 2.42
CA VAL A 131 -27.83 3.40 3.49
C VAL A 131 -28.90 2.42 3.04
N ALA A 132 -29.80 2.81 2.13
CA ALA A 132 -30.88 1.94 1.68
C ALA A 132 -30.38 0.79 0.80
N THR A 133 -29.35 1.05 -0.02
CA THR A 133 -28.73 0.06 -0.90
C THR A 133 -27.47 -0.57 -0.31
N GLY A 134 -26.93 0.01 0.75
CA GLY A 134 -25.72 -0.46 1.43
C GLY A 134 -24.47 -0.30 0.57
N GLY A 135 -24.39 0.76 -0.23
CA GLY A 135 -23.29 0.98 -1.14
C GLY A 135 -23.22 2.38 -1.72
N TYR A 136 -22.15 2.62 -2.48
CA TYR A 136 -21.92 3.90 -3.13
C TYR A 136 -22.74 4.06 -4.42
N VAL A 137 -23.51 5.14 -4.50
CA VAL A 137 -24.36 5.50 -5.65
C VAL A 137 -23.99 6.88 -6.17
N ALA A 138 -24.19 7.10 -7.46
CA ALA A 138 -23.99 8.41 -8.08
C ALA A 138 -24.90 9.47 -7.42
N SER A 139 -24.36 10.65 -7.20
CA SER A 139 -25.05 11.80 -6.60
C SER A 139 -24.93 13.03 -7.49
N ASP A 140 -25.79 14.03 -7.25
CA ASP A 140 -25.75 15.31 -7.96
C ASP A 140 -24.68 16.29 -7.40
N LEU A 141 -23.82 15.82 -6.50
CA LEU A 141 -22.80 16.66 -5.87
C LEU A 141 -21.66 16.96 -6.84
N THR A 142 -21.29 18.24 -6.92
CA THR A 142 -20.23 18.73 -7.78
C THR A 142 -18.85 18.63 -7.11
N GLY A 143 -17.80 18.72 -7.92
CA GLY A 143 -16.41 18.87 -7.45
C GLY A 143 -15.52 17.65 -7.70
N ALA A 144 -16.06 16.57 -8.23
CA ALA A 144 -15.26 15.45 -8.72
C ALA A 144 -14.34 15.88 -9.88
N PRO A 145 -13.19 15.21 -10.07
CA PRO A 145 -12.30 15.48 -11.20
C PRO A 145 -13.00 15.24 -12.54
N GLU A 146 -12.78 16.11 -13.53
CA GLU A 146 -13.44 16.01 -14.85
C GLU A 146 -13.24 14.66 -15.55
N SER A 147 -12.05 14.08 -15.44
CA SER A 147 -11.69 12.77 -16.00
C SER A 147 -11.66 11.65 -14.96
N GLY A 148 -12.24 11.88 -13.78
CA GLY A 148 -12.18 10.98 -12.64
C GLY A 148 -13.52 10.82 -11.95
N VAL A 149 -13.49 10.20 -10.78
CA VAL A 149 -14.62 10.05 -9.87
C VAL A 149 -14.23 10.51 -8.47
N ARG A 150 -15.21 10.99 -7.72
CA ARG A 150 -15.05 11.29 -6.30
C ARG A 150 -15.92 10.37 -5.48
N PHE A 151 -15.40 9.82 -4.40
CA PHE A 151 -16.17 9.10 -3.39
C PHE A 151 -16.19 9.91 -2.10
N LEU A 152 -17.38 10.17 -1.55
CA LEU A 152 -17.48 10.77 -0.22
C LEU A 152 -17.09 9.76 0.85
N LEU A 153 -16.27 10.18 1.80
CA LEU A 153 -15.82 9.33 2.89
C LEU A 153 -16.63 9.64 4.13
N TYR A 154 -17.11 8.59 4.81
CA TYR A 154 -17.93 8.66 6.01
C TYR A 154 -17.26 7.99 7.20
N ALA A 155 -17.54 8.45 8.42
CA ALA A 155 -17.12 7.76 9.64
C ALA A 155 -17.59 6.30 9.58
N VAL A 156 -16.70 5.37 9.88
CA VAL A 156 -16.97 3.93 9.80
C VAL A 156 -17.07 3.31 11.17
N ASN A 157 -17.95 2.33 11.29
CA ASN A 157 -18.01 1.50 12.47
C ASN A 157 -16.75 0.63 12.55
N PRO A 158 -15.96 0.68 13.64
CA PRO A 158 -14.70 -0.06 13.71
C PRO A 158 -14.91 -1.58 13.81
N VAL A 159 -16.14 -2.05 14.09
CA VAL A 159 -16.46 -3.48 14.19
C VAL A 159 -16.95 -4.04 12.86
N SER A 160 -17.89 -3.36 12.19
CA SER A 160 -18.46 -3.84 10.94
C SER A 160 -17.71 -3.37 9.69
N GLY A 161 -16.90 -2.31 9.79
CA GLY A 161 -16.13 -1.77 8.66
C GLY A 161 -16.99 -1.08 7.60
N VAL A 162 -18.23 -0.72 7.94
CA VAL A 162 -19.15 0.03 7.06
C VAL A 162 -19.44 1.41 7.65
N PRO A 163 -19.88 2.39 6.84
CA PRO A 163 -20.29 3.71 7.32
C PRO A 163 -21.30 3.63 8.49
N ASP A 164 -21.05 4.40 9.55
CA ASP A 164 -21.94 4.50 10.71
C ASP A 164 -23.20 5.30 10.37
N GLU A 165 -24.32 4.92 10.99
CA GLU A 165 -25.59 5.64 10.92
C GLU A 165 -25.84 6.43 12.22
N PRO A 166 -26.15 7.73 12.15
CA PRO A 166 -26.32 8.55 10.95
C PRO A 166 -24.99 8.87 10.25
N LEU A 167 -25.02 8.95 8.91
CA LEU A 167 -23.84 9.24 8.09
C LEU A 167 -23.17 10.55 8.52
N SER A 168 -21.89 10.47 8.86
CA SER A 168 -21.04 11.61 9.16
C SER A 168 -19.92 11.69 8.14
N GLN A 169 -19.95 12.68 7.25
CA GLN A 169 -18.91 12.84 6.24
C GLN A 169 -17.60 13.29 6.90
N VAL A 170 -16.52 12.55 6.63
CA VAL A 170 -15.16 12.83 7.14
C VAL A 170 -14.22 13.30 6.04
N GLY A 171 -14.55 13.12 4.77
CA GLY A 171 -13.66 13.52 3.67
C GLY A 171 -14.17 13.12 2.29
N HIS A 172 -13.23 12.99 1.36
CA HIS A 172 -13.46 12.40 0.04
C HIS A 172 -12.19 11.74 -0.49
N ALA A 173 -12.37 10.80 -1.42
CA ALA A 173 -11.30 10.21 -2.22
C ALA A 173 -11.55 10.51 -3.70
N ASP A 174 -10.57 11.11 -4.35
CA ASP A 174 -10.58 11.35 -5.78
C ASP A 174 -9.75 10.28 -6.48
N ILE A 175 -10.32 9.70 -7.54
CA ILE A 175 -9.67 8.67 -8.34
C ILE A 175 -9.67 9.14 -9.78
N THR A 176 -8.47 9.24 -10.36
CA THR A 176 -8.29 9.50 -11.79
C THR A 176 -7.53 8.35 -12.41
N ALA A 177 -7.91 7.93 -13.61
CA ALA A 177 -7.23 6.85 -14.30
C ALA A 177 -7.08 7.17 -15.79
N SER A 178 -5.94 6.79 -16.35
CA SER A 178 -5.62 6.90 -17.77
C SER A 178 -4.97 5.59 -18.20
N GLU A 179 -5.55 4.94 -19.21
CA GLU A 179 -5.12 3.63 -19.67
C GLU A 179 -4.98 3.60 -21.19
N THR A 180 -3.98 2.86 -21.65
CA THR A 180 -3.80 2.46 -23.05
C THR A 180 -3.88 0.94 -23.15
N SER A 181 -3.57 0.36 -24.32
CA SER A 181 -3.51 -1.10 -24.45
C SER A 181 -2.39 -1.77 -23.64
N THR A 182 -1.39 -1.01 -23.18
CA THR A 182 -0.18 -1.55 -22.54
C THR A 182 0.26 -0.77 -21.30
N THR A 183 -0.42 0.32 -20.96
CA THR A 183 -0.08 1.14 -19.79
C THR A 183 -1.33 1.51 -19.00
N SER A 184 -1.22 1.57 -17.69
CA SER A 184 -2.22 2.17 -16.80
C SER A 184 -1.53 3.12 -15.84
N ASN A 185 -2.10 4.30 -15.68
CA ASN A 185 -1.75 5.26 -14.65
C ASN A 185 -3.02 5.56 -13.86
N VAL A 186 -3.02 5.24 -12.58
CA VAL A 186 -4.13 5.51 -11.66
C VAL A 186 -3.60 6.35 -10.53
N ARG A 187 -4.26 7.47 -10.23
CA ARG A 187 -3.95 8.29 -9.07
C ARG A 187 -5.12 8.32 -8.11
N VAL A 188 -4.82 8.19 -6.83
CA VAL A 188 -5.78 8.27 -5.74
C VAL A 188 -5.34 9.37 -4.78
N VAL A 189 -6.26 10.26 -4.44
CA VAL A 189 -6.04 11.35 -3.48
C VAL A 189 -7.14 11.31 -2.43
N VAL A 190 -6.77 11.16 -1.15
CA VAL A 190 -7.70 11.18 -0.01
C VAL A 190 -7.54 12.48 0.77
N VAL A 191 -8.63 13.20 0.92
CA VAL A 191 -8.67 14.53 1.55
C VAL A 191 -9.67 14.55 2.70
N SER A 192 -9.27 15.14 3.82
CA SER A 192 -10.13 15.40 4.99
C SER A 192 -9.77 16.76 5.59
N GLY A 193 -10.77 17.54 5.99
CA GLY A 193 -10.54 18.87 6.57
C GLY A 193 -9.78 19.87 5.67
N GLY A 194 -9.68 19.59 4.36
CA GLY A 194 -8.88 20.38 3.41
C GLY A 194 -7.41 19.94 3.30
N GLU A 195 -6.99 18.92 4.04
CA GLU A 195 -5.64 18.36 4.00
C GLU A 195 -5.64 17.00 3.29
N THR A 196 -4.56 16.72 2.56
CA THR A 196 -4.35 15.43 1.88
C THR A 196 -3.67 14.44 2.83
N TYR A 197 -4.35 13.34 3.12
CA TYR A 197 -3.86 12.27 4.01
C TYR A 197 -3.22 11.11 3.26
N LEU A 198 -3.59 10.92 1.99
CA LEU A 198 -3.03 9.91 1.10
C LEU A 198 -3.00 10.46 -0.33
N ASP A 199 -1.87 10.36 -1.01
CA ASP A 199 -1.74 10.66 -2.43
C ASP A 199 -0.77 9.66 -3.04
N TYR A 200 -1.26 8.84 -3.96
CA TYR A 200 -0.41 7.86 -4.64
C TYR A 200 -0.82 7.64 -6.07
N ALA A 201 0.18 7.30 -6.88
CA ALA A 201 0.03 6.82 -8.24
C ALA A 201 0.38 5.34 -8.32
N VAL A 202 -0.36 4.62 -9.15
CA VAL A 202 -0.07 3.25 -9.59
C VAL A 202 0.17 3.30 -11.09
N ASP A 203 1.38 2.95 -11.47
CA ASP A 203 1.82 2.90 -12.86
C ASP A 203 2.08 1.45 -13.24
N ALA A 204 1.28 0.92 -14.17
CA ALA A 204 1.47 -0.41 -14.71
C ALA A 204 1.88 -0.32 -16.17
N THR A 205 2.89 -1.07 -16.59
CA THR A 205 3.34 -1.19 -17.98
C THR A 205 3.51 -2.65 -18.34
N GLU A 206 2.91 -3.07 -19.44
CA GLU A 206 3.08 -4.39 -20.04
C GLU A 206 3.91 -4.32 -21.31
N SER A 207 4.74 -5.33 -21.48
CA SER A 207 5.48 -5.63 -22.70
C SER A 207 5.24 -7.10 -23.08
N SER A 208 5.84 -7.56 -24.18
CA SER A 208 5.69 -8.95 -24.64
C SER A 208 6.16 -10.01 -23.63
N SER A 209 7.07 -9.64 -22.70
CA SER A 209 7.75 -10.57 -21.79
C SER A 209 7.95 -10.01 -20.39
N ALA A 210 7.32 -8.88 -20.06
CA ALA A 210 7.45 -8.27 -18.75
C ALA A 210 6.23 -7.42 -18.41
N VAL A 211 5.89 -7.40 -17.13
CA VAL A 211 4.92 -6.47 -16.52
C VAL A 211 5.64 -5.76 -15.38
N THR A 212 5.58 -4.44 -15.36
CA THR A 212 6.03 -3.63 -14.23
C THR A 212 4.81 -2.95 -13.61
N VAL A 213 4.75 -2.94 -12.28
CA VAL A 213 3.77 -2.20 -11.48
C VAL A 213 4.53 -1.39 -10.44
N ALA A 214 4.58 -0.08 -10.65
CA ALA A 214 5.13 0.88 -9.71
C ALA A 214 4.02 1.54 -8.89
N VAL A 215 4.25 1.75 -7.59
CA VAL A 215 3.37 2.50 -6.69
C VAL A 215 4.20 3.54 -5.96
N THR A 216 3.93 4.81 -6.20
CA THR A 216 4.67 5.92 -5.59
C THR A 216 3.71 6.89 -4.93
N GLY A 217 4.07 7.43 -3.76
CA GLY A 217 3.19 8.35 -3.06
C GLY A 217 3.59 8.62 -1.62
N PHE A 218 2.61 9.12 -0.86
CA PHE A 218 2.76 9.31 0.58
C PHE A 218 1.46 9.08 1.33
N ALA A 219 1.59 8.74 2.61
CA ALA A 219 0.54 8.80 3.62
C ALA A 219 0.99 9.68 4.79
N THR A 220 0.02 10.31 5.47
CA THR A 220 0.28 11.13 6.66
C THR A 220 -0.86 10.99 7.65
N ASN A 221 -0.55 11.16 8.94
CA ASN A 221 -1.53 11.33 10.01
C ASN A 221 -1.67 12.79 10.48
N GLY A 222 -1.09 13.73 9.73
CA GLY A 222 -1.01 15.15 10.08
C GLY A 222 0.25 15.54 10.88
N SER A 223 0.93 14.57 11.49
CA SER A 223 2.21 14.79 12.20
C SER A 223 3.41 14.12 11.52
N ASP A 224 3.29 12.84 11.18
CA ASP A 224 4.31 12.04 10.53
C ASP A 224 3.86 11.73 9.10
N ARG A 225 4.80 11.78 8.16
CA ARG A 225 4.57 11.47 6.75
C ARG A 225 5.50 10.36 6.31
N ALA A 226 4.95 9.27 5.82
CA ALA A 226 5.70 8.23 5.12
C ALA A 226 5.55 8.42 3.61
N ASN A 227 6.66 8.62 2.92
CA ASN A 227 6.75 8.48 1.48
C ASN A 227 7.07 7.03 1.16
N PHE A 228 6.45 6.48 0.12
CA PHE A 228 6.71 5.13 -0.36
C PHE A 228 6.95 5.12 -1.86
N ASP A 229 7.82 4.22 -2.27
CA ASP A 229 8.14 3.87 -3.64
C ASP A 229 8.23 2.35 -3.69
N LEU A 230 7.42 1.74 -4.55
CA LEU A 230 7.33 0.30 -4.72
C LEU A 230 7.44 0.02 -6.21
N ASP A 231 8.44 -0.73 -6.64
CA ASP A 231 8.54 -1.24 -8.00
C ASP A 231 8.41 -2.77 -7.95
N ASN A 232 7.34 -3.28 -8.54
CA ASN A 232 7.20 -4.71 -8.76
C ASN A 232 7.44 -4.99 -10.23
N ARG A 233 8.39 -5.86 -10.51
CA ARG A 233 8.71 -6.28 -11.86
C ARG A 233 8.52 -7.79 -11.98
N VAL A 234 7.72 -8.18 -12.97
CA VAL A 234 7.57 -9.57 -13.37
C VAL A 234 8.14 -9.72 -14.77
N THR A 235 9.10 -10.60 -14.96
CA THR A 235 9.72 -10.87 -16.27
C THR A 235 9.67 -12.33 -16.64
N GLY A 236 9.61 -12.64 -17.92
CA GLY A 236 9.77 -13.99 -18.44
C GLY A 236 8.60 -14.43 -19.32
N SER A 237 8.34 -15.73 -19.28
CA SER A 237 7.33 -16.42 -20.06
C SER A 237 6.47 -17.32 -19.17
N LEU A 238 5.40 -17.89 -19.71
CA LEU A 238 4.59 -18.87 -18.97
C LEU A 238 5.37 -20.14 -18.57
N ALA A 239 6.55 -20.37 -19.14
CA ALA A 239 7.40 -21.52 -18.81
C ALA A 239 8.50 -21.21 -17.78
N SER A 240 8.85 -19.93 -17.60
CA SER A 240 9.87 -19.49 -16.66
C SER A 240 9.67 -18.00 -16.39
N LEU A 241 9.47 -17.65 -15.13
CA LEU A 241 9.06 -16.31 -14.73
C LEU A 241 9.77 -15.89 -13.47
N ASP A 242 10.29 -14.67 -13.51
CA ASP A 242 11.02 -14.04 -12.43
C ASP A 242 10.17 -12.90 -11.85
N VAL A 243 10.24 -12.73 -10.54
CA VAL A 243 9.56 -11.66 -9.81
C VAL A 243 10.60 -10.89 -9.00
N VAL A 244 10.59 -9.58 -9.13
CA VAL A 244 11.38 -8.65 -8.32
C VAL A 244 10.43 -7.67 -7.64
N VAL A 245 10.66 -7.43 -6.36
CA VAL A 245 9.93 -6.48 -5.53
C VAL A 245 10.95 -5.57 -4.87
N ASP A 246 10.94 -4.30 -5.27
CA ASP A 246 11.75 -3.25 -4.69
C ASP A 246 10.84 -2.28 -3.95
N TYR A 247 11.14 -2.03 -2.68
CA TYR A 247 10.33 -1.19 -1.82
C TYR A 247 11.20 -0.27 -0.98
N LEU A 248 10.91 1.03 -1.07
CA LEU A 248 11.51 2.07 -0.26
C LEU A 248 10.40 2.82 0.46
N LEU A 249 10.52 2.91 1.78
CA LEU A 249 9.74 3.80 2.60
C LEU A 249 10.66 4.80 3.30
N THR A 250 10.28 6.07 3.32
CA THR A 250 11.02 7.13 4.01
C THR A 250 10.09 7.96 4.87
N VAL A 251 10.50 8.31 6.08
CA VAL A 251 9.80 9.20 7.01
C VAL A 251 10.66 10.46 7.22
N PRO A 252 10.47 11.53 6.43
CA PRO A 252 11.29 12.73 6.53
C PRO A 252 11.21 13.42 7.90
N THR A 253 10.06 13.30 8.58
CA THR A 253 9.82 13.88 9.91
C THR A 253 10.64 13.20 11.02
N ARG A 254 11.27 12.06 10.73
CA ARG A 254 12.08 11.25 11.65
C ARG A 254 13.53 11.16 11.19
N GLY A 255 14.14 12.31 10.89
CA GLY A 255 15.56 12.35 10.47
C GLY A 255 15.84 11.61 9.17
N ASN A 256 14.85 11.50 8.28
CA ASN A 256 14.87 10.65 7.08
C ASN A 256 15.07 9.16 7.39
N PHE A 257 14.48 8.66 8.47
CA PHE A 257 14.35 7.22 8.70
C PHE A 257 13.79 6.53 7.46
N ARG A 258 14.39 5.41 7.06
CA ARG A 258 13.99 4.68 5.85
C ARG A 258 14.03 3.18 6.05
N ILE A 259 13.13 2.50 5.34
CA ILE A 259 13.05 1.05 5.22
C ILE A 259 13.20 0.71 3.74
N GLU A 260 14.18 -0.11 3.41
CA GLU A 260 14.47 -0.62 2.07
C GLU A 260 14.25 -2.13 2.08
N MET A 261 13.47 -2.66 1.15
CA MET A 261 13.29 -4.09 0.93
C MET A 261 13.50 -4.39 -0.54
N GLU A 262 14.31 -5.38 -0.83
CA GLU A 262 14.53 -5.92 -2.17
C GLU A 262 14.30 -7.44 -2.07
N ALA A 263 13.41 -7.97 -2.88
CA ALA A 263 13.16 -9.40 -2.93
C ALA A 263 13.09 -9.87 -4.38
N GLY A 264 13.76 -10.97 -4.68
CA GLY A 264 13.78 -11.59 -6.00
C GLY A 264 13.34 -13.04 -5.91
N THR A 265 12.63 -13.55 -6.91
CA THR A 265 12.46 -14.98 -7.10
C THR A 265 12.66 -15.29 -8.56
N GLU A 266 13.64 -16.14 -8.86
CA GLU A 266 13.96 -16.59 -10.21
C GLU A 266 13.25 -17.92 -10.50
N ASP A 267 12.76 -18.04 -11.73
CA ASP A 267 12.10 -19.23 -12.27
C ASP A 267 11.06 -19.83 -11.32
N ILE A 268 10.03 -19.06 -10.97
CA ILE A 268 9.15 -19.41 -9.84
C ILE A 268 8.29 -20.67 -10.07
N PHE A 269 8.33 -21.24 -11.28
CA PHE A 269 7.71 -22.51 -11.64
C PHE A 269 8.67 -23.72 -11.55
N SER A 270 9.96 -23.49 -11.31
CA SER A 270 10.94 -24.56 -11.11
C SER A 270 10.65 -25.31 -9.82
N GLN A 271 11.10 -26.58 -9.75
CA GLN A 271 11.04 -27.37 -8.50
C GLN A 271 12.00 -26.85 -7.42
N SER A 272 12.92 -25.96 -7.79
CA SER A 272 13.92 -25.33 -6.95
C SER A 272 14.08 -23.85 -7.37
N PRO A 273 13.08 -22.99 -7.11
CA PRO A 273 13.21 -21.56 -7.42
C PRO A 273 14.22 -20.91 -6.47
N THR A 274 15.02 -19.98 -6.97
CA THR A 274 15.97 -19.22 -6.14
C THR A 274 15.28 -17.98 -5.63
N THR A 275 15.21 -17.80 -4.31
CA THR A 275 14.62 -16.60 -3.70
C THR A 275 15.68 -15.79 -2.97
N THR A 276 15.77 -14.50 -3.25
CA THR A 276 16.58 -13.54 -2.48
C THR A 276 15.69 -12.59 -1.69
N LEU A 277 16.17 -12.17 -0.52
CA LEU A 277 15.54 -11.15 0.30
C LEU A 277 16.62 -10.31 0.97
N GLY A 278 16.52 -9.00 0.79
CA GLY A 278 17.20 -7.98 1.58
C GLY A 278 16.17 -7.06 2.23
N LEU A 279 16.37 -6.75 3.50
CA LEU A 279 15.58 -5.78 4.25
C LEU A 279 16.53 -4.95 5.10
N THR A 280 16.49 -3.64 4.97
CA THR A 280 17.31 -2.70 5.74
C THR A 280 16.45 -1.57 6.30
N ALA A 281 16.53 -1.34 7.61
CA ALA A 281 15.99 -0.15 8.27
C ALA A 281 17.16 0.75 8.71
N ARG A 282 17.11 2.04 8.41
CA ARG A 282 18.20 2.98 8.68
C ARG A 282 17.69 4.37 9.05
N GLY A 283 18.27 4.95 10.10
CA GLY A 283 18.01 6.33 10.53
C GLY A 283 19.09 6.83 11.48
N GLU A 284 18.81 7.93 12.18
CA GLU A 284 19.72 8.52 13.18
C GLU A 284 20.03 7.56 14.34
N HIS A 285 19.10 6.66 14.65
CA HIS A 285 19.20 5.67 15.73
C HIS A 285 19.94 4.38 15.36
N GLY A 286 20.40 4.27 14.11
CA GLY A 286 21.26 3.19 13.65
C GLY A 286 20.78 2.49 12.39
N THR A 287 21.28 1.28 12.17
CA THR A 287 20.96 0.47 10.97
C THR A 287 20.77 -0.99 11.37
N VAL A 288 19.67 -1.59 10.90
CA VAL A 288 19.37 -3.02 11.07
C VAL A 288 19.12 -3.61 9.70
N GLY A 289 19.74 -4.74 9.38
CA GLY A 289 19.61 -5.40 8.09
C GLY A 289 19.44 -6.91 8.23
N ILE A 290 18.66 -7.50 7.32
CA ILE A 290 18.51 -8.95 7.15
C ILE A 290 18.72 -9.22 5.66
N ASN A 291 19.59 -10.18 5.34
CA ASN A 291 19.79 -10.66 3.97
C ASN A 291 19.79 -12.18 3.96
N GLY A 292 19.23 -12.77 2.90
CA GLY A 292 19.19 -14.22 2.73
C GLY A 292 18.92 -14.66 1.30
N SER A 293 19.30 -15.89 1.01
CA SER A 293 18.98 -16.60 -0.22
C SER A 293 18.52 -18.02 0.11
N MET A 294 17.48 -18.52 -0.56
CA MET A 294 16.96 -19.88 -0.42
C MET A 294 16.80 -20.54 -1.77
#